data_AF-A0A2V8S6C9-F1
#
_entry.id   AF-A0A2V8S6C9-F1
#
_cell.length_a   1.000
_cell.length_b   1.000
_cell.length_c   1.000
_cell.angle_alpha   90.00
_cell.angle_beta   90.00
_cell.angle_gamma   90.00
#
_symmetry.space_group_name_H-M   'P 1'
#
loop_
_entity.id
_entity.type
_entity.pdbx_description
1 polymer ?
#
loop_
_entity_poly.entity_id
_entity_poly.type
_entity_poly.pdbx_seq_one_letter_code
_entity_poly.pdbx_strand_id
1 'polypeptide(L)'
;ISQHRDYSEDTAIKIDQEVKKLIGEQYERARRIIEENRDTMVRLAETLLDRETLDAVQIRRIVAGLPIDDDEPSTKKDDEGRPQLKEPAANPLKPILPPITGSNPATA
;
A
#
# COMPACT_ATOMS: atom_id res chain seq x y z
N ILE A 1 -18.50 26.69 27.83
CA ILE A 1 -19.09 25.33 27.90
C ILE A 1 -18.89 24.68 26.52
N SER A 2 -17.68 24.21 26.18
CA SER A 2 -17.09 22.87 26.36
C SER A 2 -17.57 21.74 25.42
N GLN A 3 -18.57 21.95 24.57
CA GLN A 3 -19.11 20.87 23.73
C GLN A 3 -18.19 20.37 22.60
N HIS A 4 -17.28 21.20 22.06
CA HIS A 4 -16.52 20.83 20.85
C HIS A 4 -15.48 19.72 21.07
N ARG A 5 -15.03 19.49 22.31
CA ARG A 5 -14.02 18.48 22.63
C ARG A 5 -14.61 17.08 22.76
N ASP A 6 -15.78 16.95 23.38
CA ASP A 6 -16.40 15.66 23.65
C ASP A 6 -16.83 14.94 22.35
N TYR A 7 -17.33 15.69 21.35
CA TYR A 7 -17.65 15.13 20.03
C TYR A 7 -16.38 14.75 19.24
N SER A 8 -15.27 15.48 19.44
CA SER A 8 -14.00 15.16 18.80
C SER A 8 -13.41 13.85 19.34
N GLU A 9 -13.53 13.63 20.66
CA GLU A 9 -13.06 12.40 21.32
C GLU A 9 -13.90 11.17 20.94
N ASP A 10 -15.24 11.26 20.99
CA ASP A 10 -16.12 10.18 20.52
C ASP A 10 -15.92 9.85 19.04
N THR A 11 -15.70 10.88 18.20
CA THR A 11 -15.39 10.70 16.78
C THR A 11 -14.03 10.00 16.59
N ALA A 12 -13.01 10.39 17.35
CA ALA A 12 -11.69 9.75 17.29
C ALA A 12 -11.75 8.28 17.69
N ILE A 13 -12.48 7.95 18.77
CA ILE A 13 -12.70 6.56 19.21
C ILE A 13 -13.35 5.72 18.11
N LYS A 14 -14.38 6.26 17.43
CA LYS A 14 -15.05 5.59 16.31
C LYS A 14 -14.10 5.35 15.12
N ILE A 15 -13.25 6.32 14.81
CA ILE A 15 -12.25 6.18 13.74
C ILE A 15 -11.28 5.04 14.07
N ASP A 16 -10.71 5.01 15.28
CA ASP A 16 -9.76 3.98 15.68
C ASP A 16 -10.39 2.58 15.65
N GLN A 17 -11.66 2.47 16.05
CA GLN A 17 -12.41 1.21 15.98
C GLN A 17 -12.58 0.72 14.54
N GLU A 18 -12.97 1.59 13.61
CA GLU A 18 -13.14 1.22 12.21
C GLU A 18 -11.80 0.90 11.53
N VAL A 19 -10.72 1.60 11.87
CA VAL A 19 -9.37 1.28 11.37
C VAL A 19 -8.95 -0.11 11.85
N LYS A 20 -9.13 -0.41 13.14
CA LYS A 20 -8.79 -1.72 13.71
C LYS A 20 -9.60 -2.84 13.04
N LYS A 21 -10.89 -2.60 12.83
CA LYS A 21 -11.79 -3.54 12.15
C LYS A 21 -11.34 -3.78 10.71
N LEU A 22 -11.08 -2.73 9.95
CA LEU A 22 -10.60 -2.82 8.57
C LEU A 22 -9.32 -3.64 8.46
N ILE A 23 -8.33 -3.35 9.31
CA ILE A 23 -7.06 -4.10 9.32
C ILE A 23 -7.29 -5.56 9.65
N GLY A 24 -8.12 -5.86 10.67
CA GLY A 24 -8.46 -7.23 11.04
C GLY A 24 -9.12 -8.01 9.90
N GLU A 25 -10.08 -7.39 9.22
CA GLU A 25 -10.77 -7.99 8.06
C GLU A 25 -9.81 -8.26 6.89
N GLN A 26 -8.91 -7.32 6.57
CA GLN A 26 -7.96 -7.51 5.49
C GLN A 26 -6.87 -8.53 5.84
N TYR A 27 -6.46 -8.60 7.11
CA TYR A 27 -5.55 -9.65 7.60
C TYR A 27 -6.16 -11.04 7.42
N GLU A 28 -7.38 -11.25 7.91
CA GLU A 28 -8.07 -12.54 7.78
C GLU A 28 -8.31 -12.90 6.31
N ARG A 29 -8.62 -11.92 5.46
CA ARG A 29 -8.74 -12.12 4.01
C ARG A 29 -7.41 -12.58 3.40
N ALA A 30 -6.31 -11.91 3.70
CA ALA A 30 -4.99 -12.27 3.18
C ALA A 30 -4.58 -13.67 3.65
N ARG A 31 -4.81 -13.96 4.93
CA ARG A 31 -4.58 -15.28 5.52
C ARG A 31 -5.35 -16.37 4.79
N ARG A 32 -6.66 -16.19 4.56
CA ARG A 32 -7.49 -17.15 3.81
C ARG A 32 -6.96 -17.39 2.41
N ILE A 33 -6.60 -16.33 1.68
CA ILE A 33 -6.03 -16.47 0.33
C ILE A 33 -4.76 -17.33 0.36
N ILE A 34 -3.88 -17.12 1.34
CA ILE A 34 -2.65 -17.91 1.49
C ILE A 34 -2.96 -19.37 1.86
N GLU A 35 -3.89 -19.60 2.78
CA GLU A 35 -4.30 -20.94 3.23
C GLU A 35 -5.00 -21.73 2.11
N GLU A 36 -5.89 -21.11 1.34
CA GLU A 36 -6.56 -21.71 0.17
C GLU A 36 -5.55 -22.06 -0.94
N ASN A 37 -4.45 -21.32 -1.04
CA ASN A 37 -3.39 -21.55 -2.03
C ASN A 37 -2.15 -22.21 -1.41
N ARG A 38 -2.33 -23.01 -0.34
CA ARG A 38 -1.21 -23.59 0.43
C ARG A 38 -0.22 -24.35 -0.44
N ASP A 39 -0.71 -25.16 -1.37
CA ASP A 39 0.15 -25.96 -2.26
C ASP A 39 1.02 -25.07 -3.16
N THR A 40 0.48 -23.96 -3.65
CA THR A 40 1.24 -22.97 -4.42
C THR A 40 2.27 -22.26 -3.55
N MET A 41 1.94 -21.96 -2.30
CA MET A 41 2.88 -21.36 -1.35
C MET A 41 4.06 -22.30 -1.03
N VAL A 42 3.78 -23.59 -0.85
CA VAL A 42 4.82 -24.62 -0.63
C VAL A 42 5.74 -24.72 -1.85
N ARG A 43 5.17 -24.80 -3.06
CA ARG A 43 5.97 -24.86 -4.30
C ARG A 43 6.84 -23.62 -4.48
N LEU A 44 6.32 -22.41 -4.18
CA LEU A 44 7.12 -21.18 -4.21
C LEU A 44 8.29 -21.24 -3.21
N ALA A 45 8.03 -21.68 -1.98
CA ALA A 45 9.06 -21.79 -0.95
C ALA A 45 10.15 -22.82 -1.30
N GLU A 46 9.75 -24.01 -1.77
CA GLU A 46 10.68 -25.05 -2.24
C GLU A 46 11.54 -24.54 -3.40
N THR A 47 10.93 -23.89 -4.39
CA THR A 47 11.69 -23.34 -5.52
C THR A 47 12.68 -22.25 -5.06
N LEU A 48 12.33 -21.42 -4.08
CA LEU A 48 13.24 -20.42 -3.52
C LEU A 48 14.39 -21.05 -2.72
N LEU A 49 14.19 -22.21 -2.10
CA LEU A 49 15.29 -22.94 -1.47
C LEU A 49 16.29 -23.46 -2.50
N ASP A 50 15.82 -23.86 -3.68
CA ASP A 50 16.67 -24.38 -4.75
C ASP A 50 17.37 -23.27 -5.57
N ARG A 51 16.67 -22.14 -5.83
CA ARG A 51 17.14 -21.09 -6.76
C ARG A 51 17.52 -19.75 -6.10
N GLU A 52 17.29 -19.59 -4.79
CA GLU A 52 17.50 -18.38 -3.96
C GLU A 52 16.67 -17.13 -4.37
N THR A 53 16.38 -16.96 -5.66
CA THR A 53 15.66 -15.84 -6.23
C THR A 53 14.69 -16.30 -7.33
N LEU A 54 13.58 -15.57 -7.48
CA LEU A 54 12.61 -15.78 -8.54
C LEU A 54 12.20 -14.45 -9.16
N ASP A 55 12.16 -14.40 -10.48
CA ASP A 55 11.60 -13.26 -11.20
C ASP A 55 10.06 -13.33 -11.30
N ALA A 56 9.44 -12.24 -11.73
CA ALA A 56 7.99 -12.16 -11.81
C ALA A 56 7.37 -13.13 -12.83
N VAL A 57 8.08 -13.51 -13.89
CA VAL A 57 7.62 -14.48 -14.89
C VAL A 57 7.61 -15.89 -14.29
N GLN A 58 8.68 -16.25 -13.58
CA GLN A 58 8.83 -17.52 -12.88
C GLN A 58 7.76 -17.67 -11.79
N ILE A 59 7.52 -16.63 -10.96
CA ILE A 59 6.44 -16.65 -9.96
C ILE A 59 5.09 -16.92 -10.62
N ARG A 60 4.76 -16.22 -11.72
CA ARG A 60 3.49 -16.43 -12.45
C ARG A 60 3.35 -17.85 -12.98
N ARG A 61 4.44 -18.46 -13.47
CA ARG A 61 4.45 -19.85 -13.93
C ARG A 61 4.19 -20.83 -12.78
N ILE A 62 4.86 -20.65 -11.64
CA ILE A 62 4.62 -21.47 -10.45
C ILE A 62 3.16 -21.35 -10.02
N VAL A 63 2.62 -20.14 -9.91
CA VAL A 63 1.22 -19.92 -9.54
C VAL A 63 0.26 -20.62 -10.51
N ALA A 64 0.57 -20.62 -11.81
CA ALA A 64 -0.21 -21.29 -12.85
C ALA A 64 0.00 -22.82 -12.92
N GLY A 65 0.90 -23.40 -12.10
CA GLY A 65 1.22 -24.84 -12.14
C GLY A 65 2.06 -25.26 -13.35
N LEU A 66 2.74 -24.31 -13.99
CA LEU A 66 3.59 -24.56 -15.16
C LEU A 66 5.04 -24.81 -14.73
N PRO A 67 5.80 -25.61 -15.51
CA PRO A 67 7.23 -25.76 -15.29
C PRO A 67 7.96 -24.42 -15.46
N ILE A 68 9.02 -24.27 -14.69
CA ILE A 68 9.94 -23.13 -14.79
C ILE A 68 11.08 -23.55 -15.70
N ASP A 69 11.35 -22.77 -16.74
CA ASP A 69 12.48 -23.03 -17.62
C ASP A 69 13.80 -22.81 -16.83
N ASP A 70 14.84 -23.59 -17.17
CA ASP A 70 16.18 -23.53 -16.55
C ASP A 70 17.06 -22.39 -17.09
N ASP A 71 16.49 -21.51 -17.92
CA ASP A 71 17.24 -20.38 -18.45
C ASP A 71 17.69 -19.48 -17.29
N GLU A 72 19.03 -19.30 -17.24
CA GLU A 72 19.80 -18.49 -16.29
C GLU A 72 19.09 -17.19 -15.87
N PRO A 73 19.38 -16.68 -14.65
CA PRO A 73 18.70 -15.50 -14.11
C PRO A 73 18.70 -14.41 -15.15
N SER A 74 17.53 -14.14 -15.71
CA SER A 74 17.41 -13.11 -16.71
C SER A 74 17.60 -11.79 -15.97
N THR A 75 18.84 -11.31 -15.96
CA THR A 75 19.18 -9.92 -15.70
C THR A 75 18.67 -9.12 -16.89
N LYS A 76 17.37 -9.20 -17.18
CA LYS A 76 16.72 -8.21 -18.03
C LYS A 76 16.68 -6.96 -17.17
N LYS A 77 17.54 -6.02 -17.57
CA LYS A 77 17.60 -4.67 -17.06
C LYS A 77 16.21 -4.05 -17.21
N ASP A 78 15.42 -4.11 -16.16
CA ASP A 78 14.25 -3.26 -16.02
C ASP A 78 14.73 -1.91 -15.43
N ASP A 79 15.67 -1.27 -16.13
CA ASP A 79 16.06 0.13 -15.92
C ASP A 79 15.36 1.05 -16.93
N GLU A 80 14.23 0.60 -17.50
CA GLU A 80 13.35 1.43 -18.32
C GLU A 80 11.92 1.32 -17.80
N GLY A 81 11.66 2.01 -16.69
CA GLY A 81 10.31 2.00 -16.12
C GLY A 81 10.11 2.76 -14.82
N ARG A 82 11.07 3.57 -14.34
CA ARG A 82 10.67 4.68 -13.46
C ARG A 82 9.87 5.63 -14.34
N PRO A 83 8.56 5.88 -14.08
CA PRO A 83 8.02 7.14 -14.53
C PRO A 83 8.86 8.18 -13.81
N GLN A 84 9.73 8.87 -14.55
CA GLN A 84 10.06 10.23 -14.17
C GLN A 84 8.70 10.93 -14.14
N LEU A 85 8.12 11.03 -12.94
CA LEU A 85 7.19 12.10 -12.63
C LEU A 85 7.99 13.35 -12.99
N LYS A 86 7.85 13.81 -14.23
CA LYS A 86 8.08 15.21 -14.54
C LYS A 86 7.19 15.91 -13.53
N GLU A 87 7.78 16.52 -12.52
CA GLU A 87 7.04 17.37 -11.61
C GLU A 87 6.17 18.24 -12.50
N PRO A 88 4.82 18.16 -12.40
CA PRO A 88 3.99 19.06 -13.17
C PRO A 88 4.44 20.44 -12.75
N ALA A 89 4.92 21.23 -13.72
CA ALA A 89 5.40 22.58 -13.50
C ALA A 89 4.44 23.26 -12.51
N ALA A 90 4.95 23.56 -11.33
CA ALA A 90 4.17 24.02 -10.20
C ALA A 90 3.56 25.38 -10.54
N ASN A 91 2.39 25.37 -11.16
CA ASN A 91 1.50 26.52 -11.14
C ASN A 91 0.89 26.52 -9.72
N PRO A 92 1.18 27.51 -8.88
CA PRO A 92 0.70 27.50 -7.51
C PRO A 92 -0.83 27.62 -7.52
N LEU A 93 -1.50 26.54 -7.13
CA LEU A 93 -2.94 26.58 -6.83
C LEU A 93 -3.14 27.58 -5.69
N LYS A 94 -4.01 28.57 -5.91
CA LYS A 94 -4.35 29.55 -4.88
C LYS A 94 -5.00 28.82 -3.69
N PRO A 95 -4.61 29.13 -2.44
CA PRO A 95 -5.25 28.52 -1.27
C PRO A 95 -6.76 28.79 -1.27
N ILE A 96 -7.56 27.74 -1.04
CA ILE A 96 -9.03 27.83 -0.94
C ILE A 96 -9.45 28.55 0.36
N LEU A 97 -8.52 28.67 1.32
CA LEU A 97 -8.76 29.34 2.60
C LEU A 97 -7.87 30.57 2.70
N PRO A 98 -8.42 31.73 3.10
CA PRO A 98 -7.62 32.90 3.37
C PRO A 98 -6.63 32.59 4.50
N PRO A 99 -5.40 33.16 4.46
CA PRO A 99 -4.46 32.99 5.54
C PRO A 99 -5.07 33.57 6.81
N ILE A 100 -5.02 32.81 7.91
CA ILE A 100 -5.39 33.31 9.22
C ILE A 100 -4.24 34.22 9.67
N THR A 101 -4.22 35.44 9.16
CA THR A 101 -3.26 36.45 9.60
C THR A 101 -3.71 36.93 10.98
N GLY A 102 -2.98 36.52 12.02
CA GLY A 102 -3.12 37.04 13.37
C GLY A 102 -2.63 38.49 13.44
N SER A 103 -3.36 39.41 12.84
CA SER A 103 -3.20 40.86 13.01
C SER A 103 -4.20 41.62 12.15
N ASN A 104 -5.41 41.85 12.68
CA ASN A 104 -5.92 43.22 12.74
C ASN A 104 -6.94 43.35 13.88
N PRO A 105 -6.86 44.40 14.70
CA PRO A 105 -7.81 44.68 15.76
C PRO A 105 -9.01 45.43 15.17
N ALA A 106 -10.22 45.01 15.53
CA ALA A 106 -11.41 45.84 15.32
C ALA A 106 -12.29 45.74 16.57
N THR A 107 -11.99 46.63 17.50
CA THR A 107 -12.95 47.37 18.31
C THR A 107 -14.30 47.55 17.61
N ALA A 108 -15.36 46.97 18.17
CA ALA A 108 -16.60 47.61 18.63
C ALA A 108 -17.60 46.53 19.07
#